data_AF-A0A351UQJ3-F1
#
_entry.id   AF-A0A351UQJ3-F1
#
_cell.length_a   1.000
_cell.length_b   1.000
_cell.length_c   1.000
_cell.angle_alpha   90.00
_cell.angle_beta   90.00
_cell.angle_gamma   90.00
#
_symmetry.space_group_name_H-M   'P 1'
#
loop_
_entity.id
_entity.type
_entity.pdbx_description
1 polymer ?
#
loop_
_entity_poly.entity_id
_entity_poly.type
_entity_poly.pdbx_seq_one_letter_code
_entity_poly.pdbx_strand_id
1 'polypeptide(L)'
;VGDHAENMADSASRRIKNQVVFSEKAVHQMEEMLKADVEILRYALEMFTEMNQAHLREIQQLEDQIDELERKYQNAHIKRLTKGKCTPEAGMIFSDTISGLERVADHATNIAFAVMEPAGGDVNLDELV
;
A
#
# COMPACT_ATOMS: atom_id res chain seq x y z
N VAL A 1 -4.29 1.99 -7.76
CA VAL A 1 -3.56 3.10 -7.08
C VAL A 1 -4.44 4.34 -6.95
N GLY A 2 -4.85 4.98 -8.05
CA GLY A 2 -5.65 6.21 -7.98
C GLY A 2 -7.01 6.02 -7.30
N ASP A 3 -7.66 4.90 -7.55
CA ASP A 3 -8.88 4.47 -6.88
C ASP A 3 -8.71 4.27 -5.37
N HIS A 4 -7.58 3.72 -4.92
CA HIS A 4 -7.27 3.57 -3.49
C HIS A 4 -6.98 4.93 -2.83
N ALA A 5 -6.31 5.84 -3.55
CA ALA A 5 -6.14 7.22 -3.10
C ALA A 5 -7.48 7.96 -2.95
N GLU A 6 -8.42 7.76 -3.88
CA GLU A 6 -9.79 8.28 -3.80
C GLU A 6 -10.54 7.70 -2.59
N ASN A 7 -10.49 6.38 -2.39
CA ASN A 7 -11.10 5.73 -1.21
C ASN A 7 -10.55 6.25 0.12
N MET A 8 -9.24 6.55 0.19
CA MET A 8 -8.62 7.15 1.36
C MET A 8 -9.07 8.60 1.58
N ALA A 9 -9.21 9.38 0.50
CA ALA A 9 -9.75 10.75 0.57
C ALA A 9 -11.21 10.77 1.05
N ASP A 10 -12.02 9.83 0.58
CA ASP A 10 -13.39 9.63 1.04
C ASP A 10 -13.45 9.22 2.52
N SER A 11 -12.56 8.31 2.92
CA SER A 11 -12.40 7.88 4.32
C SER A 11 -12.00 9.04 5.24
N ALA A 12 -11.08 9.91 4.79
CA ALA A 12 -10.69 11.12 5.51
C ALA A 12 -11.85 12.12 5.61
N SER A 13 -12.60 12.31 4.53
CA SER A 13 -13.77 13.20 4.48
C SER A 13 -14.86 12.72 5.43
N ARG A 14 -15.15 11.41 5.43
CA ARG A 14 -16.10 10.77 6.36
C ARG A 14 -15.66 10.95 7.81
N ARG A 15 -14.37 10.72 8.10
CA ARG A 15 -13.79 10.91 9.44
C ARG A 15 -14.00 12.35 9.93
N ILE A 16 -13.73 13.36 9.10
CA ILE A 16 -13.89 14.78 9.45
C ILE A 16 -15.38 15.09 9.70
N LYS A 17 -16.25 14.70 8.77
CA LYS A 17 -17.70 14.95 8.85
C LYS A 17 -18.32 14.35 10.12
N ASN A 18 -17.93 13.12 10.45
CA ASN A 18 -18.47 12.38 11.59
C ASN A 18 -17.66 12.59 12.88
N GLN A 19 -16.65 13.48 12.86
CA GLN A 19 -15.78 13.79 14.00
C GLN A 19 -15.15 12.55 14.63
N VAL A 20 -14.76 11.58 13.79
CA VAL A 20 -14.18 10.31 14.25
C VAL A 20 -12.74 10.55 14.73
N VAL A 21 -12.50 10.20 16.00
CA VAL A 21 -11.19 10.39 16.64
C VAL A 21 -10.38 9.10 16.59
N PHE A 22 -9.13 9.24 16.21
CA PHE A 22 -8.12 8.19 16.29
C PHE A 22 -7.22 8.42 17.50
N SER A 23 -6.76 7.33 18.13
CA SER A 23 -5.66 7.44 19.08
C SER A 23 -4.39 7.91 18.35
N GLU A 24 -3.50 8.64 19.04
CA GLU A 24 -2.20 9.05 18.49
C GLU A 24 -1.42 7.87 17.89
N LYS A 25 -1.45 6.72 18.56
CA LYS A 25 -0.81 5.49 18.05
C LYS A 25 -1.39 4.99 16.73
N ALA A 26 -2.68 5.23 16.47
CA ALA A 26 -3.31 4.83 15.22
C ALA A 26 -2.92 5.80 14.09
N VAL A 27 -2.87 7.10 14.40
CA VAL A 27 -2.39 8.11 13.45
C VAL A 27 -0.96 7.82 13.03
N HIS A 28 -0.06 7.59 14.00
CA HIS A 28 1.34 7.30 13.71
C HIS A 28 1.54 6.04 12.84
N GLN A 29 0.72 5.01 13.06
CA GLN A 29 0.75 3.78 12.26
C GLN A 29 0.37 4.02 10.80
N MET A 30 -0.68 4.81 10.55
CA MET A 30 -1.07 5.18 9.19
C MET A 30 0.00 6.04 8.53
N GLU A 31 0.61 6.98 9.26
CA GLU A 31 1.70 7.82 8.75
C GLU A 31 2.96 7.02 8.39
N GLU A 32 3.32 6.02 9.20
CA GLU A 32 4.47 5.15 8.93
C GLU A 32 4.26 4.32 7.68
N MET A 33 3.09 3.68 7.55
CA MET A 33 2.76 2.87 6.38
C MET A 33 2.66 3.73 5.10
N LEU A 34 2.06 4.92 5.19
CA LEU A 34 2.02 5.87 4.07
C LEU A 34 3.42 6.28 3.59
N LYS A 35 4.39 6.45 4.50
CA LYS A 35 5.77 6.79 4.11
C LYS A 35 6.42 5.65 3.31
N ALA A 36 6.22 4.41 3.75
CA ALA A 36 6.72 3.24 3.05
C ALA A 36 6.06 3.09 1.66
N ASP A 37 4.74 3.29 1.57
CA ASP A 37 3.99 3.29 0.30
C ASP A 37 4.49 4.35 -0.71
N VAL A 38 4.73 5.56 -0.24
CA VAL A 38 5.27 6.64 -1.09
C VAL A 38 6.67 6.28 -1.58
N GLU A 39 7.48 5.63 -0.75
CA GLU A 39 8.83 5.22 -1.12
C GLU A 39 8.83 4.08 -2.15
N ILE A 40 8.04 3.02 -1.94
CA ILE A 40 7.96 1.89 -2.88
C ILE A 40 7.39 2.35 -4.23
N LEU A 41 6.40 3.25 -4.22
CA LEU A 41 5.85 3.83 -5.45
C LEU A 41 6.90 4.67 -6.19
N ARG A 42 7.72 5.45 -5.47
CA ARG A 42 8.82 6.21 -6.07
C ARG A 42 9.83 5.27 -6.76
N TYR A 43 10.29 4.24 -6.06
CA TYR A 43 11.24 3.28 -6.64
C TYR A 43 10.68 2.55 -7.85
N ALA A 44 9.41 2.15 -7.80
CA ALA A 44 8.74 1.50 -8.92
C ALA A 44 8.68 2.42 -10.16
N LEU A 45 8.36 3.70 -9.96
CA LEU A 45 8.33 4.69 -11.04
C LEU A 45 9.73 4.99 -11.61
N GLU A 46 10.76 5.02 -10.77
CA GLU A 46 12.16 5.18 -11.20
C GLU A 46 12.60 4.01 -12.08
N MET A 47 12.39 2.76 -11.62
CA MET A 47 12.67 1.56 -12.41
C MET A 47 11.92 1.56 -13.75
N PHE A 48 10.64 1.94 -13.73
CA PHE A 48 9.81 1.99 -14.94
C PHE A 48 10.29 3.08 -15.92
N THR A 49 10.64 4.26 -15.43
CA THR A 49 11.06 5.39 -16.28
C THR A 49 12.43 5.14 -16.91
N GLU A 50 13.34 4.53 -16.16
CA GLU A 50 14.71 4.27 -16.62
C GLU A 50 14.87 2.91 -17.31
N MET A 51 13.82 2.09 -17.35
CA MET A 51 13.80 0.73 -17.89
C MET A 51 14.94 -0.13 -17.32
N ASN A 52 15.18 -0.04 -16.00
CA ASN A 52 16.24 -0.75 -15.31
C ASN A 52 15.77 -1.37 -13.99
N GLN A 53 16.65 -2.14 -13.35
CA GLN A 53 16.37 -2.88 -12.12
C GLN A 53 17.06 -2.30 -10.88
N ALA A 54 17.36 -0.99 -10.87
CA ALA A 54 18.18 -0.35 -9.84
C ALA A 54 17.62 -0.51 -8.42
N HIS A 55 16.29 -0.61 -8.27
CA HIS A 55 15.61 -0.64 -6.96
C HIS A 55 14.87 -1.94 -6.65
N LEU A 56 15.14 -3.01 -7.41
CA LEU A 56 14.37 -4.26 -7.29
C LEU A 56 14.41 -4.86 -5.88
N ARG A 57 15.57 -4.81 -5.22
CA ARG A 57 15.73 -5.34 -3.86
C ARG A 57 15.05 -4.48 -2.82
N GLU A 58 15.14 -3.16 -2.97
CA GLU A 58 14.51 -2.17 -2.11
C GLU A 58 12.99 -2.30 -2.16
N ILE A 59 12.43 -2.53 -3.35
CA ILE A 59 10.99 -2.77 -3.53
C ILE A 59 10.53 -4.05 -2.82
N GLN A 60 11.23 -5.17 -3.00
CA GLN A 60 10.91 -6.43 -2.30
C GLN A 60 10.96 -6.27 -0.78
N GLN A 61 11.96 -5.56 -0.27
CA GLN A 61 12.09 -5.30 1.17
C GLN A 61 10.96 -4.41 1.70
N LEU A 62 10.57 -3.39 0.93
CA LEU A 62 9.48 -2.50 1.31
C LEU A 62 8.12 -3.19 1.25
N GLU A 63 7.88 -4.04 0.24
CA GLU A 63 6.68 -4.89 0.17
C GLU A 63 6.57 -5.74 1.43
N ASP A 64 7.59 -6.57 1.72
CA ASP A 64 7.62 -7.43 2.91
C ASP A 64 7.37 -6.62 4.21
N GLN A 65 7.97 -5.43 4.31
CA GLN A 65 7.78 -4.53 5.44
C GLN A 65 6.34 -4.03 5.54
N ILE A 66 5.77 -3.51 4.45
CA ILE A 66 4.40 -2.96 4.41
C ILE A 66 3.39 -4.03 4.77
N ASP A 67 3.61 -5.24 4.27
CA ASP A 67 2.83 -6.43 4.50
C ASP A 67 2.86 -6.87 5.99
N GLU A 68 4.03 -6.80 6.64
CA GLU A 68 4.15 -6.98 8.09
C GLU A 68 3.45 -5.86 8.88
N LEU A 69 3.62 -4.60 8.45
CA LEU A 69 2.98 -3.44 9.09
C LEU A 69 1.46 -3.54 9.04
N GLU A 70 0.89 -3.95 7.91
CA GLU A 70 -0.56 -4.14 7.74
C GLU A 70 -1.09 -5.10 8.82
N ARG A 71 -0.53 -6.30 8.88
CA ARG A 71 -0.90 -7.34 9.86
C ARG A 71 -0.74 -6.84 11.29
N LYS A 72 0.38 -6.17 11.59
CA LYS A 72 0.68 -5.63 12.93
C LYS A 72 -0.32 -4.55 13.33
N TYR A 73 -0.69 -3.67 12.40
CA TYR A 73 -1.50 -2.48 12.67
C TYR A 73 -2.98 -2.79 12.75
N GLN A 74 -3.47 -3.70 11.90
CA GLN A 74 -4.80 -4.28 12.02
C GLN A 74 -4.97 -4.94 13.40
N ASN A 75 -4.04 -5.81 13.81
CA ASN A 75 -4.07 -6.46 15.12
C ASN A 75 -3.99 -5.46 16.29
N ALA A 76 -3.16 -4.42 16.17
CA ALA A 76 -3.07 -3.37 17.16
C ALA A 76 -4.40 -2.59 17.29
N HIS A 77 -5.10 -2.35 16.17
CA HIS A 77 -6.36 -1.63 16.18
C HIS A 77 -7.52 -2.47 16.73
N ILE A 78 -7.57 -3.77 16.42
CA ILE A 78 -8.51 -4.71 17.06
C ILE A 78 -8.35 -4.67 18.59
N LYS A 79 -7.10 -4.64 19.09
CA LYS A 79 -6.82 -4.49 20.53
C LYS A 79 -7.26 -3.15 21.11
N ARG A 80 -7.31 -2.07 20.32
CA ARG A 80 -7.88 -0.78 20.77
C ARG A 80 -9.39 -0.88 20.88
N LEU A 81 -10.04 -1.50 19.89
CA LEU A 81 -11.48 -1.67 19.84
C LEU A 81 -11.98 -2.51 21.01
N THR A 82 -11.36 -3.66 21.28
CA THR A 82 -11.73 -4.54 22.41
C THR A 82 -11.55 -3.90 23.78
N LYS A 83 -10.67 -2.89 23.88
CA LYS A 83 -10.43 -2.12 25.11
C LYS A 83 -11.26 -0.84 25.21
N GLY A 84 -12.19 -0.60 24.26
CA GLY A 84 -12.97 0.63 24.20
C GLY A 84 -12.16 1.90 23.94
N LYS A 85 -10.96 1.77 23.37
CA LYS A 85 -10.04 2.89 23.07
C LYS A 85 -10.24 3.47 21.66
N CYS A 86 -11.11 2.89 20.85
CA CYS A 86 -11.59 3.46 19.60
C CYS A 86 -13.05 3.05 19.37
N THR A 87 -13.76 3.80 18.52
CA THR A 87 -15.12 3.48 18.13
C THR A 87 -15.14 2.44 17.00
N PRO A 88 -16.24 1.70 16.80
CA PRO A 88 -16.38 0.79 15.65
C PRO A 88 -16.20 1.50 14.31
N GLU A 89 -16.70 2.73 14.18
CA GLU A 89 -16.50 3.53 12.96
C GLU A 89 -15.03 3.91 12.73
N ALA A 90 -14.29 4.26 13.79
CA ALA A 90 -12.84 4.44 13.68
C ALA A 90 -12.17 3.13 13.23
N GLY A 91 -12.60 1.99 13.76
CA GLY A 91 -12.10 0.68 13.33
C GLY A 91 -12.28 0.42 11.84
N MET A 92 -13.47 0.70 11.31
CA MET A 92 -13.77 0.57 9.87
C MET A 92 -12.85 1.46 9.03
N ILE A 93 -12.82 2.77 9.31
CA ILE A 93 -12.02 3.74 8.55
C ILE A 93 -10.53 3.40 8.61
N PHE A 94 -10.02 3.00 9.78
CA PHE A 94 -8.63 2.59 9.94
C PHE A 94 -8.31 1.35 9.10
N SER A 95 -9.17 0.33 9.15
CA SER A 95 -8.98 -0.90 8.39
C SER A 95 -8.97 -0.63 6.90
N ASP A 96 -9.93 0.15 6.40
CA ASP A 96 -10.03 0.51 4.99
C ASP A 96 -8.79 1.30 4.52
N THR A 97 -8.27 2.18 5.39
CA THR A 97 -7.04 2.95 5.09
C THR A 97 -5.81 2.04 5.03
N ILE A 98 -5.60 1.19 6.04
CA ILE A 98 -4.42 0.31 6.12
C ILE A 98 -4.40 -0.69 4.94
N SER A 99 -5.52 -1.33 4.62
CA SER A 99 -5.57 -2.23 3.46
C SER A 99 -5.56 -1.48 2.13
N GLY A 100 -5.99 -0.21 2.10
CA GLY A 100 -5.84 0.64 0.93
C GLY A 100 -4.37 0.97 0.63
N LEU A 101 -3.57 1.18 1.68
CA LEU A 101 -2.13 1.42 1.58
C LEU A 101 -1.39 0.15 1.08
N GLU A 102 -1.64 -1.01 1.69
CA GLU A 102 -1.02 -2.26 1.22
C GLU A 102 -1.28 -2.53 -0.27
N ARG A 103 -2.51 -2.30 -0.76
CA ARG A 103 -2.81 -2.44 -2.19
C ARG A 103 -2.07 -1.43 -3.08
N VAL A 104 -1.76 -0.24 -2.57
CA VAL A 104 -0.92 0.72 -3.30
C VAL A 104 0.51 0.16 -3.44
N ALA A 105 1.05 -0.44 -2.39
CA ALA A 105 2.35 -1.11 -2.43
C ALA A 105 2.36 -2.30 -3.41
N ASP A 106 1.34 -3.16 -3.38
CA ASP A 106 1.17 -4.26 -4.35
C ASP A 106 1.18 -3.76 -5.79
N HIS A 107 0.45 -2.68 -6.06
CA HIS A 107 0.44 -2.08 -7.39
C HIS A 107 1.78 -1.47 -7.77
N ALA A 108 2.51 -0.86 -6.82
CA ALA A 108 3.87 -0.37 -7.07
C ALA A 108 4.82 -1.51 -7.45
N THR A 109 4.76 -2.63 -6.72
CA THR A 109 5.53 -3.84 -7.04
C THR A 109 5.21 -4.38 -8.43
N ASN A 110 3.92 -4.40 -8.83
CA ASN A 110 3.53 -4.79 -10.19
C ASN A 110 4.09 -3.85 -11.27
N ILE A 111 4.11 -2.53 -11.04
CA ILE A 111 4.73 -1.56 -11.96
C ILE A 111 6.23 -1.86 -12.13
N ALA A 112 6.92 -2.15 -11.04
CA ALA A 112 8.35 -2.48 -11.08
C ALA A 112 8.63 -3.79 -11.82
N PHE A 113 7.82 -4.83 -11.60
CA PHE A 113 7.99 -6.11 -12.29
C PHE A 113 7.64 -6.06 -13.78
N ALA A 114 6.80 -5.12 -14.22
CA ALA A 114 6.56 -4.91 -15.65
C ALA A 114 7.83 -4.53 -16.43
N VAL A 115 8.87 -4.00 -15.75
CA VAL A 115 10.20 -3.73 -16.34
C VAL A 115 11.00 -5.02 -16.58
N MET A 116 10.69 -6.08 -15.83
CA MET A 116 11.37 -7.37 -15.94
C MET A 116 10.80 -8.25 -17.06
N GLU A 117 9.55 -8.02 -17.47
CA GLU A 117 9.00 -8.64 -18.67
C GLU A 117 9.48 -7.86 -19.91
N PRO A 118 10.29 -8.46 -20.79
CA PRO A 118 10.72 -7.77 -22.00
C PRO A 118 9.49 -7.39 -22.83
N ALA A 119 9.36 -6.11 -23.16
CA ALA A 119 8.43 -5.61 -24.15
C ALA A 119 8.83 -6.18 -25.53
N GLY A 120 8.38 -7.40 -25.84
CA GLY A 120 8.72 -8.10 -27.08
C GLY A 120 9.29 -9.49 -26.85
N GLY A 121 8.51 -10.40 -26.25
CA GLY A 121 8.65 -11.81 -26.57
C GLY A 121 8.06 -12.05 -27.95
N ASP A 122 8.83 -11.83 -29.02
CA ASP A 122 8.48 -12.39 -30.33
C ASP A 122 8.44 -13.91 -30.14
N VAL A 123 7.22 -14.46 -30.07
CA VAL A 123 7.02 -15.90 -30.23
C VAL A 123 7.42 -16.21 -31.66
N ASN A 124 8.60 -16.78 -31.83
CA ASN A 124 9.02 -17.29 -33.13
C ASN A 124 8.13 -18.50 -33.47
N LEU A 125 7.07 -18.25 -34.23
CA LEU A 125 6.14 -19.27 -34.72
C LEU A 125 6.82 -20.27 -35.68
N ASP A 126 8.05 -20.00 -36.13
CA ASP A 126 8.82 -20.90 -36.99
C ASP A 126 9.48 -22.07 -36.23
N GLU A 127 9.46 -22.09 -34.89
CA GLU A 127 9.92 -23.25 -34.10
C GLU A 127 8.81 -24.28 -33.83
N LEU A 128 7.60 -24.07 -34.36
CA LEU A 128 6.45 -24.98 -34.20
C LEU A 128 6.05 -25.74 -35.48
N VAL A 129 6.93 -25.83 -36.48
CA VAL A 129 6.71 -26.67 -37.67
C VAL A 129 7.87 -27.62 -37.91
#